data_AF-A0A261S605-F1
#
_entry.id   AF-A0A261S605-F1
#
_cell.length_a   1.000
_cell.length_b   1.000
_cell.length_c   1.000
_cell.angle_alpha   90.00
_cell.angle_beta   90.00
_cell.angle_gamma   90.00
#
_symmetry.space_group_name_H-M   'P 1'
#
loop_
_entity.id
_entity.type
_entity.pdbx_description
1 polymer ?
#
loop_
_entity_poly.entity_id
_entity_poly.type
_entity_poly.pdbx_seq_one_letter_code
_entity_poly.pdbx_strand_id
1 'polypeptide(L)' 'MLPPRKLDSPAPAAIRKARDAAGLTQTKAALTVQASLRTWQQWEAGDRRMPPGLFELFMLKTGQWPLAGNDTN' A
#
# COMPACT_ATOMS: atom_id res chain seq x y z
N MET A 1 11.34 14.34 -17.27
CA MET A 1 11.53 13.83 -15.89
C MET A 1 10.31 14.23 -15.09
N LEU A 2 9.42 13.29 -14.72
CA LEU A 2 8.44 13.59 -13.67
C LEU A 2 9.22 13.80 -12.37
N PRO A 3 8.99 14.88 -11.60
CA PRO A 3 9.54 14.99 -10.27
C PRO A 3 9.08 13.77 -9.46
N PRO A 4 9.91 13.20 -8.56
CA PRO A 4 9.45 12.15 -7.67
C PRO A 4 8.32 12.73 -6.83
N ARG A 5 7.08 12.34 -7.13
CA ARG A 5 5.93 12.70 -6.32
C ARG A 5 6.16 12.08 -4.96
N LYS A 6 6.45 12.90 -3.95
CA LYS A 6 6.63 12.44 -2.59
C LYS A 6 5.30 11.81 -2.16
N LEU A 7 5.25 10.49 -2.15
CA LEU A 7 4.09 9.74 -1.67
C LEU A 7 4.11 9.84 -0.15
N ASP A 8 3.04 10.37 0.43
CA ASP A 8 2.85 10.32 1.87
C ASP A 8 2.58 8.87 2.31
N SER A 9 2.89 8.56 3.57
CA SER A 9 2.51 7.27 4.14
C SER A 9 1.00 7.07 4.01
N PRO A 10 0.53 5.94 3.46
CA PRO A 10 -0.90 5.70 3.32
C PRO A 10 -1.57 5.64 4.70
N ALA A 11 -2.81 6.11 4.77
CA ALA A 11 -3.63 5.93 5.96
C ALA A 11 -3.89 4.43 6.21
N PRO A 12 -4.02 3.98 7.47
CA PRO A 12 -4.29 2.56 7.80
C PRO A 12 -5.50 1.98 7.05
N ALA A 13 -6.56 2.79 6.90
CA ALA A 13 -7.75 2.43 6.13
C ALA A 13 -7.46 2.22 4.63
N ALA A 14 -6.55 3.00 4.04
CA ALA A 14 -6.15 2.85 2.64
C ALA A 14 -5.38 1.54 2.41
N ILE A 15 -4.52 1.17 3.36
CA ILE A 15 -3.78 -0.10 3.34
C ILE A 15 -4.76 -1.28 3.38
N ARG A 16 -5.73 -1.23 4.30
CA ARG A 16 -6.78 -2.24 4.40
C ARG A 16 -7.61 -2.35 3.13
N LYS A 17 -8.05 -1.21 2.58
CA LYS A 17 -8.83 -1.16 1.32
C LYS A 17 -8.05 -1.77 0.16
N ALA A 18 -6.76 -1.44 0.02
CA ALA A 18 -5.93 -2.00 -1.04
C ALA A 18 -5.75 -3.52 -0.88
N ARG A 19 -5.62 -4.02 0.35
CA ARG A 19 -5.58 -5.46 0.61
C ARG A 19 -6.89 -6.15 0.24
N ASP A 20 -8.02 -5.59 0.68
CA ASP A 20 -9.35 -6.12 0.41
C ASP A 20 -9.65 -6.13 -1.10
N ALA A 21 -9.27 -5.06 -1.82
CA ALA A 21 -9.39 -4.97 -3.28
C ALA A 21 -8.52 -6.00 -4.03
N ALA A 22 -7.35 -6.36 -3.49
CA ALA A 22 -6.52 -7.44 -4.01
C ALA A 22 -7.04 -8.85 -3.64
N GLY A 23 -8.08 -8.96 -2.80
CA GLY A 23 -8.58 -10.25 -2.31
C GLY A 23 -7.55 -11.02 -1.46
N LEU A 24 -6.61 -10.32 -0.83
CA LEU A 24 -5.52 -10.93 -0.07
C LEU A 24 -5.81 -11.01 1.43
N THR A 25 -5.33 -12.08 2.06
CA THR A 25 -5.22 -12.12 3.52
C THR A 25 -4.08 -11.21 3.99
N GLN A 26 -4.07 -10.80 5.27
CA GLN A 26 -2.99 -9.98 5.83
C GLN A 26 -1.61 -10.64 5.64
N THR A 27 -1.53 -11.96 5.81
CA THR A 27 -0.29 -12.72 5.59
C THR A 27 0.17 -12.65 4.14
N LYS A 28 -0.73 -12.87 3.17
CA LYS A 28 -0.37 -12.80 1.75
C LYS A 28 0.08 -11.39 1.37
N ALA A 29 -0.60 -10.37 1.86
CA ALA A 29 -0.25 -8.98 1.59
C ALA A 29 1.11 -8.57 2.18
N ALA A 30 1.41 -9.03 3.40
CA ALA A 30 2.73 -8.86 4.01
C ALA A 30 3.84 -9.47 3.14
N LEU A 31 3.64 -10.71 2.68
CA LEU A 31 4.60 -11.42 1.83
C LEU A 31 4.80 -10.74 0.47
N THR A 32 3.76 -10.11 -0.10
CA THR A 32 3.86 -9.34 -1.35
C THR A 32 4.95 -8.27 -1.27
N VAL A 33 5.14 -7.64 -0.11
CA VAL A 33 6.14 -6.59 0.11
C VAL A 33 7.33 -7.05 0.99
N GLN A 34 7.51 -8.37 1.14
CA GLN A 34 8.56 -8.96 1.98
C GLN A 34 8.56 -8.45 3.44
N ALA A 35 7.37 -8.17 3.98
CA ALA A 35 7.16 -7.81 5.38
C ALA A 35 6.63 -8.99 6.21
N SER A 36 6.77 -8.90 7.53
CA SER A 36 6.14 -9.86 8.44
C SER A 36 4.63 -9.59 8.58
N LEU A 37 3.85 -10.62 8.94
CA LEU A 37 2.42 -10.46 9.27
C LEU A 37 2.21 -9.41 10.37
N ARG A 38 3.03 -9.43 11.42
CA ARG A 38 2.91 -8.49 12.54
C ARG A 38 3.12 -7.04 12.07
N THR A 39 4.09 -6.81 11.19
CA THR A 39 4.34 -5.49 10.60
C THR A 39 3.12 -5.04 9.78
N TRP A 40 2.53 -5.91 8.98
CA TRP A 40 1.32 -5.59 8.21
C TRP A 40 0.13 -5.23 9.11
N GLN A 41 -0.08 -5.98 10.18
CA GLN A 41 -1.14 -5.69 11.15
C GLN A 41 -0.94 -4.33 11.84
N GLN A 42 0.29 -3.97 12.19
CA GLN A 42 0.60 -2.65 12.76
C GLN A 42 0.32 -1.51 11.77
N TRP A 43 0.54 -1.75 10.47
CA TRP A 43 0.19 -0.79 9.43
C TRP A 43 -1.32 -0.61 9.30
N GLU A 44 -2.10 -1.69 9.31
CA GLU A 44 -3.58 -1.61 9.27
C GLU A 44 -4.20 -1.07 10.56
N ALA A 45 -3.55 -1.26 11.70
CA ALA A 45 -3.98 -0.72 12.99
C ALA A 45 -3.61 0.76 13.18
N GLY A 46 -2.61 1.25 12.45
CA GLY A 46 -2.06 2.61 12.63
C GLY A 46 -0.98 2.71 13.71
N ASP A 47 -0.62 1.60 14.36
CA ASP A 47 0.49 1.52 15.32
C ASP A 47 1.85 1.86 14.67
N ARG A 48 1.98 1.60 13.36
CA ARG A 48 3.18 1.92 12.59
C ARG A 48 2.80 2.58 11.26
N ARG A 49 3.56 3.60 10.84
CA ARG A 49 3.43 4.16 9.50
C ARG A 49 4.01 3.21 8.46
N MET A 50 3.24 2.92 7.41
CA MET A 50 3.74 2.17 6.25
C MET A 50 4.65 3.08 5.42
N PRO A 51 5.86 2.61 5.06
CA PRO A 51 6.72 3.32 4.12
C PRO A 51 6.01 3.45 2.76
N PRO A 52 5.95 4.66 2.17
CA PRO A 52 5.22 4.89 0.93
C PRO A 52 5.72 4.02 -0.24
N GLY A 53 7.04 3.77 -0.34
CA GLY A 53 7.59 2.88 -1.37
C GLY A 53 7.18 1.41 -1.23
N LEU A 54 6.88 0.93 0.00
CA LEU A 54 6.33 -0.42 0.17
C LEU A 54 4.87 -0.47 -0.26
N PHE A 55 4.11 0.59 -0.01
CA PHE A 55 2.74 0.69 -0.49
C PHE A 55 2.69 0.75 -2.02
N GLU A 56 3.57 1.52 -2.64
CA GLU A 56 3.71 1.57 -4.10
C GLU A 56 4.07 0.19 -4.67
N LEU A 57 5.05 -0.50 -4.08
CA LEU A 57 5.40 -1.87 -4.45
C LEU A 57 4.21 -2.83 -4.33
N PHE A 58 3.42 -2.70 -3.26
CA PHE A 58 2.21 -3.50 -3.08
C PHE A 58 1.19 -3.26 -4.21
N MET A 59 0.93 -1.99 -4.53
CA MET A 59 -0.01 -1.60 -5.58
C MET A 59 0.44 -2.11 -6.95
N LEU A 60 1.73 -1.99 -7.28
CA LEU A 60 2.32 -2.52 -8.50
C LEU A 60 2.17 -4.04 -8.60
N LYS A 61 2.50 -4.77 -7.53
CA LYS A 61 2.44 -6.24 -7.50
C LYS A 61 1.01 -6.80 -7.51
N THR A 62 0.02 -6.02 -7.08
CA THR A 62 -1.39 -6.42 -7.05
C THR A 62 -2.19 -5.91 -8.25
N GLY A 63 -1.54 -5.26 -9.21
CA GLY A 63 -2.21 -4.70 -10.39
C GLY A 63 -3.16 -3.55 -10.08
N GLN A 64 -3.01 -2.92 -8.90
CA GLN A 64 -3.79 -1.77 -8.47
C GLN A 64 -3.15 -0.43 -8.90
N TRP A 65 -2.11 -0.49 -9.74
CA TRP A 65 -1.42 0.66 -10.31
C TRP A 65 -1.83 0.91 -11.77
N PRO A 66 -2.11 2.16 -12.20
CA PRO A 66 -2.23 3.37 -11.40
C PRO A 66 -3.63 3.45 -10.76
N LEU A 67 -3.75 4.10 -9.61
CA LEU A 67 -5.04 4.59 -9.11
C LEU A 67 -5.64 5.46 -10.24
N ALA A 68 -6.62 4.96 -10.97
CA ALA A 68 -7.17 5.71 -12.11
C ALA A 68 -7.69 7.09 -11.65
N GLY A 69 -7.08 8.15 -12.21
CA GLY A 69 -7.69 9.47 -12.42
C GLY A 69 -7.55 10.52 -11.31
N ASN A 70 -6.51 11.35 -11.36
CA ASN A 70 -6.68 12.82 -11.39
C ASN A 70 -5.36 13.52 -11.77
N ASP A 71 -4.96 13.36 -13.02
CA ASP A 71 -4.17 14.36 -13.74
C ASP A 71 -5.13 15.29 -14.49
N THR A 72 -6.14 15.80 -13.79
CA THR A 72 -6.96 16.92 -14.29
C THR A 72 -6.68 18.15 -13.45
N ASN A 73 -6.10 19.12 -14.15
CA ASN A 73 -5.85 20.53 -13.84
C ASN A 73 -4.47 20.88 -13.27
#